data_AF-A0A9X4IYM0-F1
#
_entry.id   AF-A0A9X4IYM0-F1
#
_cell.length_a   1.000
_cell.length_b   1.000
_cell.length_c   1.000
_cell.angle_alpha   90.00
_cell.angle_beta   90.00
_cell.angle_gamma   90.00
#
_symmetry.space_group_name_H-M   'P 1'
#
loop_
_entity.id
_entity.type
_entity.pdbx_description
1 polymer ?
#
loop_
_entity_poly.entity_id
_entity_poly.type
_entity_poly.pdbx_seq_one_letter_code
_entity_poly.pdbx_strand_id
1 'polypeptide(L)'
;MENKEKQKGPGCLGFVIGGMSFIPLIGVVFGIVAIIWGFKAKSTKLKLVGLCGISFTFILYGTLAYLGFVQEGGVYDDLRSELVKVQLTSAVQAIELYKVQNGVYPTSLEVLQNSLPQGSLVSLNDAAQVSVTGDTQYYYVVIDENHYHIRSYGRDGVINTLDDILPTPIENVGLIADYQVENGL
;
A
#
# COMPACT_ATOMS: atom_id res chain seq x y z
N MET A 1 -62.22 28.13 -1.28
CA MET A 1 -61.32 27.66 -2.35
C MET A 1 -59.98 27.39 -1.72
N GLU A 2 -59.69 26.14 -1.41
CA GLU A 2 -58.46 25.73 -0.73
C GLU A 2 -57.33 25.69 -1.76
N ASN A 3 -56.38 26.63 -1.64
CA ASN A 3 -55.25 26.75 -2.54
C ASN A 3 -54.25 25.64 -2.20
N LYS A 4 -54.41 24.46 -2.83
CA LYS A 4 -53.41 23.40 -2.77
C LYS A 4 -52.15 23.91 -3.46
N GLU A 5 -51.21 24.46 -2.68
CA GLU A 5 -49.83 24.62 -3.14
C GLU A 5 -49.36 23.26 -3.68
N LYS A 6 -49.27 23.14 -5.00
CA LYS A 6 -48.59 22.02 -5.66
C LYS A 6 -47.15 22.04 -5.17
N GLN A 7 -46.83 21.19 -4.20
CA GLN A 7 -45.46 20.97 -3.75
C GLN A 7 -44.59 20.69 -4.98
N LYS A 8 -43.70 21.63 -5.29
CA LYS A 8 -42.70 21.46 -6.35
C LYS A 8 -41.83 20.28 -5.95
N GLY A 9 -41.94 19.17 -6.70
CA GLY A 9 -41.01 18.06 -6.59
C GLY A 9 -39.56 18.52 -6.81
N PRO A 10 -38.57 17.67 -6.56
CA PRO A 10 -37.15 18.04 -6.55
C PRO A 10 -36.60 18.62 -7.87
N GLY A 11 -37.37 18.55 -8.96
CA GLY A 11 -36.96 19.00 -10.29
C GLY A 11 -35.83 18.15 -10.87
N CYS A 12 -35.51 18.37 -12.15
CA CYS A 12 -34.38 17.69 -12.81
C CYS A 12 -33.05 17.99 -12.10
N LEU A 13 -32.85 19.23 -11.65
CA LEU A 13 -31.64 19.69 -10.97
C LEU A 13 -31.33 18.90 -9.69
N GLY A 14 -32.34 18.55 -8.89
CA GLY A 14 -32.14 17.74 -7.68
C GLY A 14 -31.53 16.39 -8.01
N PHE A 15 -32.02 15.71 -9.05
CA PHE A 15 -31.48 14.42 -9.48
C PHE A 15 -30.12 14.53 -10.16
N VAL A 16 -29.80 15.63 -10.85
CA VAL A 16 -28.44 15.88 -11.38
C VAL A 16 -27.45 15.97 -10.22
N ILE A 17 -27.77 16.74 -9.17
CA ILE A 17 -26.93 16.85 -7.97
C ILE A 17 -26.83 15.50 -7.25
N GLY A 18 -27.95 14.77 -7.17
CA GLY A 18 -27.94 13.39 -6.69
C GLY A 18 -26.99 12.50 -7.50
N GLY A 19 -26.99 12.58 -8.83
CA GLY A 19 -26.07 11.82 -9.68
C GLY A 19 -24.60 12.18 -9.45
N MET A 20 -24.30 13.46 -9.21
CA MET A 20 -22.93 13.91 -8.88
C MET A 20 -22.40 13.30 -7.57
N SER A 21 -23.27 12.75 -6.73
CA SER A 21 -22.83 12.07 -5.50
C SER A 21 -22.05 10.78 -5.71
N PHE A 22 -22.03 10.26 -6.94
CA PHE A 22 -21.23 9.08 -7.33
C PHE A 22 -19.80 9.42 -7.74
N ILE A 23 -19.40 10.69 -7.79
CA ILE A 23 -18.01 11.08 -7.98
C ILE A 23 -17.24 10.68 -6.71
N PRO A 24 -16.21 9.82 -6.76
CA PRO A 24 -15.49 9.42 -5.56
C PRO A 24 -14.95 10.62 -4.76
N LEU A 25 -14.97 10.53 -3.44
CA LEU A 25 -14.58 11.58 -2.48
C LEU A 25 -15.47 12.83 -2.50
N ILE A 26 -15.39 13.63 -3.56
CA ILE A 26 -16.09 14.93 -3.66
C ILE A 26 -17.61 14.72 -3.75
N GLY A 27 -18.06 13.60 -4.30
CA GLY A 27 -19.47 13.19 -4.37
C GLY A 27 -20.17 13.10 -3.02
N VAL A 28 -19.44 12.88 -1.92
CA VAL A 28 -20.04 12.86 -0.58
C VAL A 28 -20.75 14.18 -0.28
N VAL A 29 -20.15 15.32 -0.65
CA VAL A 29 -20.76 16.65 -0.46
C VAL A 29 -22.06 16.76 -1.25
N PHE A 30 -22.06 16.34 -2.52
CA PHE A 30 -23.25 16.34 -3.37
C PHE A 30 -24.34 15.39 -2.85
N GLY A 31 -23.96 14.24 -2.28
CA GLY A 31 -24.88 13.30 -1.66
C GLY A 31 -25.56 13.89 -0.43
N ILE A 32 -24.82 14.59 0.42
CA ILE A 32 -25.37 15.30 1.58
C ILE A 32 -26.36 16.38 1.12
N VAL A 33 -25.99 17.18 0.12
CA VAL A 33 -26.88 18.22 -0.46
C VAL A 33 -28.15 17.59 -1.03
N ALA A 34 -28.05 16.47 -1.76
CA ALA A 34 -29.18 15.74 -2.31
C ALA A 34 -30.11 15.22 -1.21
N ILE A 35 -29.58 14.69 -0.11
CA ILE A 35 -30.37 14.23 1.03
C ILE A 35 -31.14 15.41 1.69
N ILE A 36 -30.46 16.52 1.98
CA ILE A 36 -31.08 17.72 2.57
C ILE A 36 -32.19 18.25 1.67
N TRP A 37 -31.94 18.33 0.35
CA TRP A 37 -32.94 18.75 -0.62
C TRP A 37 -34.09 17.73 -0.72
N GLY A 38 -33.78 16.44 -0.64
CA GLY A 38 -34.77 15.36 -0.61
C GLY A 38 -35.73 15.46 0.58
N PHE A 39 -35.26 15.90 1.75
CA PHE A 39 -36.13 16.21 2.89
C PHE A 39 -37.01 17.43 2.64
N LYS A 40 -36.45 18.54 2.13
CA LYS A 40 -37.22 19.76 1.80
C LYS A 40 -38.30 19.51 0.74
N ALA A 41 -37.98 18.72 -0.28
CA ALA A 41 -38.88 18.37 -1.38
C ALA A 41 -39.77 17.13 -1.08
N LYS A 42 -39.69 16.57 0.13
CA LYS A 42 -40.39 15.33 0.55
C LYS A 42 -40.21 14.16 -0.44
N SER A 43 -39.04 14.09 -1.09
CA SER A 43 -38.73 13.08 -2.10
C SER A 43 -37.87 11.97 -1.52
N THR A 44 -38.46 10.78 -1.33
CA THR A 44 -37.73 9.58 -0.90
C THR A 44 -36.70 9.13 -1.94
N LYS A 45 -37.02 9.28 -3.23
CA LYS A 45 -36.11 8.92 -4.33
C LYS A 45 -34.82 9.74 -4.29
N LEU A 46 -34.92 11.05 -4.08
CA LEU A 46 -33.73 11.91 -4.06
C LEU A 46 -32.84 11.63 -2.84
N LYS A 47 -33.45 11.39 -1.66
CA LYS A 47 -32.72 10.94 -0.46
C LYS A 47 -31.96 9.64 -0.72
N LEU A 48 -32.60 8.67 -1.38
CA LEU A 48 -32.00 7.39 -1.69
C LEU A 48 -30.81 7.53 -2.65
N VAL A 49 -30.94 8.35 -3.70
CA VAL A 49 -29.84 8.60 -4.65
C VAL A 49 -28.62 9.19 -3.93
N GLY A 50 -28.82 10.20 -3.08
CA GLY A 50 -27.72 10.77 -2.29
C GLY A 50 -27.07 9.78 -1.32
N LEU A 51 -27.88 8.95 -0.65
CA LEU A 51 -27.38 7.88 0.24
C LEU A 51 -26.57 6.84 -0.54
N CYS A 52 -27.03 6.43 -1.72
CA CYS A 52 -26.32 5.48 -2.57
C CYS A 52 -24.98 6.03 -3.07
N GLY A 53 -24.89 7.31 -3.46
CA GLY A 53 -23.60 7.88 -3.89
C GLY A 53 -22.58 8.02 -2.76
N ILE A 54 -23.03 8.40 -1.55
CA ILE A 54 -22.17 8.37 -0.36
C ILE A 54 -21.68 6.94 -0.09
N SER A 55 -22.60 5.98 -0.06
CA SER A 55 -22.28 4.57 0.17
C SER A 55 -21.33 4.02 -0.89
N PHE A 56 -21.47 4.45 -2.15
CA PHE A 56 -20.57 4.08 -3.24
C PHE A 56 -19.12 4.47 -2.94
N THR A 57 -18.88 5.66 -2.39
CA THR A 57 -17.52 6.07 -1.99
C THR A 57 -16.95 5.14 -0.93
N PHE A 58 -17.71 4.84 0.14
CA PHE A 58 -17.26 3.93 1.19
C PHE A 58 -17.04 2.52 0.69
N ILE A 59 -17.93 1.99 -0.15
CA ILE A 59 -17.80 0.65 -0.74
C ILE A 59 -16.56 0.60 -1.64
N LEU A 60 -16.38 1.60 -2.51
CA LEU A 60 -15.24 1.64 -3.43
C LEU A 60 -13.91 1.65 -2.67
N TYR A 61 -13.73 2.61 -1.75
CA TYR A 61 -12.47 2.72 -1.00
C TYR A 61 -12.30 1.61 0.02
N GLY A 62 -13.37 1.14 0.66
CA GLY A 62 -13.33 -0.03 1.53
C GLY A 62 -12.90 -1.29 0.78
N THR A 63 -13.39 -1.47 -0.45
CA THR A 63 -12.96 -2.58 -1.32
C THR A 63 -11.49 -2.43 -1.71
N LEU A 64 -11.05 -1.25 -2.17
CA LEU A 64 -9.64 -1.01 -2.50
C LEU A 64 -8.72 -1.23 -1.30
N ALA A 65 -9.10 -0.78 -0.11
CA ALA A 65 -8.33 -0.99 1.11
C ALA A 65 -8.29 -2.47 1.49
N TYR A 66 -9.41 -3.19 1.40
CA TYR A 66 -9.46 -4.63 1.65
C TYR A 66 -8.54 -5.38 0.67
N LEU A 67 -8.64 -5.11 -0.63
CA LEU A 67 -7.79 -5.73 -1.65
C LEU A 67 -6.30 -5.39 -1.46
N GLY A 68 -6.00 -4.15 -1.06
CA GLY A 68 -4.63 -3.67 -0.93
C GLY A 68 -3.91 -4.07 0.36
N PHE A 69 -4.65 -4.30 1.45
CA PHE A 69 -4.07 -4.48 2.78
C PHE A 69 -4.53 -5.74 3.52
N VAL A 70 -5.65 -6.35 3.13
CA VAL A 70 -6.27 -7.45 3.88
C VAL A 70 -6.35 -8.75 3.08
N GLN A 71 -6.70 -8.70 1.79
CA GLN A 71 -6.76 -9.92 0.98
C GLN A 71 -5.36 -10.50 0.78
N GLU A 72 -5.18 -11.77 1.12
CA GLU A 72 -3.98 -12.55 0.81
C GLU A 72 -4.09 -13.19 -0.58
N GLY A 73 -2.98 -13.21 -1.32
CA GLY A 73 -2.87 -13.95 -2.58
C GLY A 73 -3.66 -13.34 -3.73
N GLY A 74 -3.49 -12.03 -3.97
CA GLY A 74 -4.09 -11.31 -5.09
C GLY A 74 -3.14 -10.34 -5.77
N VAL A 75 -3.64 -9.61 -6.77
CA VAL A 75 -2.85 -8.71 -7.63
C VAL A 75 -2.02 -7.70 -6.83
N TYR A 76 -2.54 -7.17 -5.72
CA TYR A 76 -1.81 -6.23 -4.88
C TYR A 76 -0.63 -6.87 -4.14
N ASP A 77 -0.77 -8.13 -3.69
CA ASP A 77 0.32 -8.88 -3.06
C ASP A 77 1.39 -9.24 -4.10
N ASP A 78 1.00 -9.64 -5.30
CA ASP A 78 1.93 -9.93 -6.40
C ASP A 78 2.76 -8.68 -6.76
N LEU A 79 2.09 -7.54 -6.93
CA LEU A 79 2.74 -6.26 -7.21
C LEU A 79 3.67 -5.83 -6.07
N ARG A 80 3.27 -6.05 -4.81
CA ARG A 80 4.10 -5.76 -3.65
C ARG A 80 5.34 -6.66 -3.63
N SER A 81 5.18 -7.95 -3.92
CA SER A 81 6.29 -8.89 -4.00
C SER A 81 7.29 -8.49 -5.08
N GLU A 82 6.81 -8.09 -6.25
CA GLU A 82 7.66 -7.60 -7.34
C GLU A 82 8.40 -6.31 -6.96
N LEU A 83 7.71 -5.34 -6.34
CA LEU A 83 8.32 -4.12 -5.84
C LEU A 83 9.44 -4.41 -4.82
N VAL A 84 9.19 -5.34 -3.88
CA VAL A 84 10.17 -5.76 -2.88
C VAL A 84 11.39 -6.40 -3.54
N LYS A 85 11.22 -7.27 -4.55
CA LYS A 85 12.35 -7.84 -5.30
C LYS A 85 13.21 -6.77 -5.95
N VAL A 86 12.58 -5.76 -6.56
CA VAL A 86 13.29 -4.63 -7.18
C VAL A 86 14.07 -3.83 -6.13
N GLN A 87 13.44 -3.51 -5.01
CA GLN A 87 14.09 -2.76 -3.92
C GLN A 87 15.24 -3.55 -3.27
N LEU A 88 15.03 -4.85 -2.99
CA LEU A 88 16.08 -5.75 -2.48
C LEU A 88 17.27 -5.82 -3.43
N THR A 89 17.02 -5.92 -4.74
CA THR A 89 18.09 -5.92 -5.75
C THR A 89 18.89 -4.62 -5.71
N SER A 90 18.23 -3.47 -5.54
CA SER A 90 18.90 -2.17 -5.37
C SER A 90 19.69 -2.09 -4.05
N ALA A 91 19.15 -2.65 -2.95
CA ALA A 91 19.83 -2.72 -1.66
C ALA A 91 21.11 -3.57 -1.76
N VAL A 92 21.07 -4.72 -2.44
CA VAL A 92 22.24 -5.57 -2.71
C VAL A 92 23.33 -4.77 -3.44
N GLN A 93 22.97 -4.03 -4.49
CA GLN A 93 23.94 -3.19 -5.22
C GLN A 93 24.59 -2.14 -4.32
N ALA A 94 23.81 -1.53 -3.41
CA ALA A 94 24.33 -0.56 -2.45
C ALA A 94 25.26 -1.20 -1.42
N ILE A 95 24.95 -2.41 -0.93
CA ILE A 95 25.79 -3.18 0.00
C ILE A 95 27.13 -3.52 -0.65
N GLU A 96 27.12 -4.02 -1.89
CA GLU A 96 28.36 -4.34 -2.61
C GLU A 96 29.21 -3.09 -2.88
N LEU A 97 28.57 -1.99 -3.29
CA LEU A 97 29.27 -0.72 -3.47
C LEU A 97 29.91 -0.23 -2.17
N TYR A 98 29.20 -0.35 -1.05
CA TYR A 98 29.73 -0.02 0.28
C TYR A 98 30.99 -0.83 0.58
N LYS A 99 30.98 -2.15 0.34
CA LYS A 99 32.16 -2.99 0.54
C LYS A 99 33.31 -2.58 -0.36
N VAL A 100 33.06 -2.26 -1.63
CA VAL A 100 34.11 -1.78 -2.55
C VAL A 100 34.76 -0.48 -2.03
N GLN A 101 33.97 0.40 -1.42
CA GLN A 101 34.45 1.69 -0.90
C GLN A 101 35.17 1.59 0.44
N ASN A 102 34.72 0.69 1.33
CA ASN A 102 35.17 0.63 2.73
C ASN A 102 36.03 -0.60 3.05
N GLY A 103 36.11 -1.57 2.13
CA GLY A 103 36.81 -2.84 2.30
C GLY A 103 36.04 -3.91 3.09
N VAL A 104 34.92 -3.55 3.72
CA VAL A 104 34.08 -4.45 4.55
C VAL A 104 32.61 -4.21 4.28
N TYR A 105 31.77 -5.23 4.50
CA TYR A 105 30.32 -5.08 4.48
C TYR A 105 29.83 -4.16 5.62
N PRO A 106 28.72 -3.41 5.44
CA PRO A 106 28.17 -2.60 6.51
C PRO A 106 27.72 -3.51 7.66
N THR A 107 27.92 -3.11 8.91
CA THR A 107 27.52 -3.93 10.06
C THR A 107 26.01 -3.99 10.27
N SER A 108 25.27 -3.05 9.68
CA SER A 108 23.81 -2.97 9.69
C SER A 108 23.29 -2.16 8.51
N LEU A 109 22.01 -2.30 8.19
CA LEU A 109 21.37 -1.45 7.16
C LEU A 109 21.28 0.02 7.57
N GLU A 110 21.31 0.33 8.87
CA GLU A 110 21.42 1.72 9.35
C GLU A 110 22.79 2.33 9.01
N VAL A 111 23.88 1.57 9.15
CA VAL A 111 25.22 2.03 8.71
C VAL A 111 25.23 2.27 7.20
N LEU A 112 24.63 1.37 6.43
CA LEU A 112 24.47 1.58 5.00
C LEU A 112 23.65 2.85 4.71
N GLN A 113 22.49 3.02 5.37
CA GLN A 113 21.61 4.19 5.20
C GLN A 113 22.35 5.51 5.41
N ASN A 114 23.17 5.59 6.45
CA ASN A 114 23.95 6.79 6.80
C ASN A 114 25.11 7.05 5.84
N SER A 115 25.58 6.03 5.12
CA SER A 115 26.63 6.17 4.10
C SER A 115 26.11 6.59 2.72
N LEU A 116 24.80 6.46 2.49
CA LEU A 116 24.19 6.79 1.22
C LEU A 116 24.19 8.31 0.98
N PRO A 117 24.37 8.77 -0.27
CA PRO A 117 24.22 10.18 -0.61
C PRO A 117 22.84 10.73 -0.25
N GLN A 118 22.79 12.03 0.09
CA GLN A 118 21.52 12.71 0.32
C GLN A 118 20.65 12.63 -0.95
N GLY A 119 19.40 12.18 -0.78
CA GLY A 119 18.48 11.94 -1.91
C GLY A 119 18.65 10.58 -2.60
N SER A 120 19.41 9.65 -2.00
CA SER A 120 19.45 8.26 -2.47
C SER A 120 18.05 7.67 -2.56
N LEU A 121 17.78 6.96 -3.65
CA LEU A 121 16.51 6.27 -3.90
C LEU A 121 16.54 4.80 -3.45
N VAL A 122 17.66 4.35 -2.86
CA VAL A 122 17.77 3.00 -2.31
C VAL A 122 16.87 2.89 -1.09
N SER A 123 15.87 2.01 -1.17
CA SER A 123 14.99 1.69 -0.05
C SER A 123 15.58 0.51 0.72
N LEU A 124 15.79 0.70 2.03
CA LEU A 124 16.22 -0.37 2.95
C LEU A 124 15.08 -0.87 3.84
N ASN A 125 13.89 -0.28 3.70
CA ASN A 125 12.68 -0.66 4.42
C ASN A 125 11.91 -1.72 3.62
N ASP A 126 11.38 -2.69 4.36
CA ASP A 126 10.66 -3.82 3.81
C ASP A 126 9.24 -3.41 3.41
N ALA A 127 9.03 -3.22 2.11
CA ALA A 127 7.73 -2.85 1.56
C ALA A 127 6.70 -3.99 1.61
N ALA A 128 7.11 -5.23 1.93
CA ALA A 128 6.20 -6.34 2.20
C ALA A 128 5.42 -6.13 3.50
N GLN A 129 6.07 -5.48 4.47
CA GLN A 129 5.52 -5.20 5.78
C GLN A 129 4.56 -4.01 5.73
N VAL A 130 3.26 -4.31 5.77
CA VAL A 130 2.21 -3.29 5.92
C VAL A 130 2.16 -2.85 7.39
N SER A 131 3.16 -2.08 7.82
CA SER A 131 3.15 -1.44 9.14
C SER A 131 2.74 0.02 9.03
N VAL A 132 1.99 0.51 10.02
CA VAL A 132 1.58 1.92 10.11
C VAL A 132 2.78 2.83 10.41
N THR A 133 3.85 2.28 10.98
CA THR A 133 5.08 3.01 11.34
C THR A 133 6.12 3.02 10.23
N GLY A 134 6.12 2.05 9.31
CA GLY A 134 6.96 2.04 8.11
C GLY A 134 8.45 1.77 8.35
N ASP A 135 8.81 1.27 9.54
CA ASP A 135 10.20 1.25 10.02
C ASP A 135 10.88 -0.12 9.94
N THR A 136 10.19 -1.18 9.49
CA THR A 136 10.80 -2.50 9.41
C THR A 136 11.80 -2.51 8.26
N GLN A 137 13.10 -2.52 8.58
CA GLN A 137 14.14 -2.73 7.58
C GLN A 137 14.16 -4.19 7.10
N TYR A 138 14.75 -4.45 5.95
CA TYR A 138 15.01 -5.82 5.50
C TYR A 138 15.83 -6.60 6.54
N TYR A 139 15.59 -7.91 6.63
CA TYR A 139 16.48 -8.77 7.37
C TYR A 139 17.85 -8.76 6.72
N TYR A 140 18.90 -8.43 7.47
CA TYR A 140 20.27 -8.35 6.98
C TYR A 140 21.24 -8.89 8.02
N VAL A 141 22.14 -9.77 7.60
CA VAL A 141 23.20 -10.30 8.46
C VAL A 141 24.45 -10.58 7.65
N VAL A 142 25.61 -10.15 8.16
CA VAL A 142 26.92 -10.51 7.62
C VAL A 142 27.31 -11.88 8.16
N ILE A 143 27.71 -12.79 7.27
CA ILE A 143 28.09 -14.16 7.61
C ILE A 143 29.60 -14.20 7.87
N ASP A 144 30.36 -13.64 6.93
CA ASP A 144 31.83 -13.56 6.97
C ASP A 144 32.33 -12.35 6.16
N GLU A 145 33.64 -12.24 5.94
CA GLU A 145 34.27 -11.14 5.19
C GLU A 145 33.78 -11.03 3.73
N ASN A 146 33.31 -12.13 3.17
CA ASN A 146 32.93 -12.30 1.77
C ASN A 146 31.45 -12.56 1.55
N HIS A 147 30.68 -12.88 2.58
CA HIS A 147 29.28 -13.25 2.42
C HIS A 147 28.34 -12.57 3.41
N TYR A 148 27.12 -12.32 2.94
CA TYR A 148 26.01 -11.85 3.74
C TYR A 148 24.68 -12.36 3.20
N HIS A 149 23.66 -12.13 4.00
CA HIS A 149 22.27 -12.45 3.75
C HIS A 149 21.43 -11.18 3.80
N ILE A 150 20.52 -11.04 2.84
CA ILE A 150 19.46 -10.04 2.89
C ILE A 150 18.16 -10.63 2.35
N ARG A 151 17.03 -10.33 2.99
CA ARG A 151 15.69 -10.66 2.48
C ARG A 151 14.58 -9.85 3.14
N SER A 152 13.40 -9.94 2.57
CA SER A 152 12.15 -9.48 3.18
C SER A 152 11.57 -10.55 4.11
N TYR A 153 10.90 -10.10 5.17
CA TYR A 153 10.10 -10.92 6.08
C TYR A 153 8.76 -11.37 5.49
N GLY A 154 8.50 -11.08 4.21
CA GLY A 154 7.21 -11.35 3.61
C GLY A 154 6.11 -10.49 4.23
N ARG A 155 4.89 -11.01 4.24
CA ARG A 155 3.70 -10.34 4.77
C ARG A 155 3.47 -10.70 6.24
N ASP A 156 3.83 -11.90 6.66
CA ASP A 156 3.63 -12.38 8.03
C ASP A 156 4.62 -11.77 9.04
N GLY A 157 5.73 -11.20 8.56
CA GLY A 157 6.72 -10.55 9.41
C GLY A 157 7.66 -11.52 10.11
N VAL A 158 7.66 -12.79 9.72
CA VAL A 158 8.44 -13.86 10.32
C VAL A 158 9.45 -14.34 9.30
N ILE A 159 10.72 -14.41 9.71
CA ILE A 159 11.77 -14.90 8.83
C ILE A 159 11.70 -16.43 8.69
N ASN A 160 12.08 -16.94 7.52
CA ASN A 160 12.14 -18.37 7.17
C ASN A 160 10.77 -19.02 6.93
N THR A 161 9.86 -18.25 6.38
CA THR A 161 8.52 -18.69 5.98
C THR A 161 8.43 -18.76 4.45
N LEU A 162 7.31 -19.26 3.94
CA LEU A 162 7.11 -19.40 2.50
C LEU A 162 6.84 -18.08 1.78
N ASP A 163 6.49 -17.03 2.52
CA ASP A 163 6.22 -15.69 1.99
C ASP A 163 7.43 -14.75 2.06
N ASP A 164 8.56 -15.19 2.63
CA ASP A 164 9.85 -14.51 2.52
C ASP A 164 10.17 -14.21 1.05
N ILE A 165 10.56 -12.96 0.78
CA ILE A 165 10.94 -12.54 -0.57
C ILE A 165 12.45 -12.38 -0.64
N LEU A 166 13.05 -13.15 -1.53
CA LEU A 166 14.49 -13.14 -1.79
C LEU A 166 14.85 -12.14 -2.90
N PRO A 167 16.05 -11.52 -2.84
CA PRO A 167 16.58 -10.72 -3.93
C PRO A 167 16.74 -11.55 -5.21
N THR A 168 16.75 -10.86 -6.36
CA THR A 168 17.16 -11.50 -7.61
C THR A 168 18.63 -11.94 -7.47
N PRO A 169 18.99 -13.19 -7.80
CA PRO A 169 20.37 -13.63 -7.78
C PRO A 169 21.23 -12.74 -8.69
N ILE A 170 22.32 -12.21 -8.14
CA ILE A 170 23.35 -11.49 -8.87
C ILE A 170 24.61 -12.35 -8.80
N GLU A 171 25.31 -12.51 -9.93
CA GLU A 171 26.56 -13.26 -9.97
C GLU A 171 27.75 -12.40 -9.49
N ASN A 172 28.77 -13.04 -8.92
CA ASN A 172 30.03 -12.40 -8.51
C ASN A 172 29.89 -11.33 -7.41
N VAL A 173 28.94 -11.54 -6.51
CA VAL A 173 28.71 -10.70 -5.32
C VAL A 173 28.72 -11.56 -4.06
N GLY A 174 28.80 -10.95 -2.88
CA GLY A 174 28.80 -11.69 -1.61
C GLY A 174 27.42 -12.15 -1.14
N LEU A 175 26.38 -11.82 -1.89
CA LEU A 175 25.02 -12.24 -1.59
C LEU A 175 24.88 -13.76 -1.70
N ILE A 176 24.49 -14.39 -0.59
CA ILE A 176 23.95 -15.75 -0.60
C ILE A 176 22.42 -15.63 -0.62
N ALA A 177 21.84 -15.76 -1.81
CA ALA A 177 20.41 -15.54 -2.06
C ALA A 177 19.55 -16.78 -1.78
N ASP A 178 20.07 -17.97 -2.04
CA ASP A 178 19.34 -19.24 -1.89
C ASP A 178 19.73 -19.91 -0.58
N TYR A 179 18.99 -19.60 0.48
CA TYR A 179 19.18 -20.22 1.79
C TYR A 179 17.80 -20.42 2.43
N GLN A 180 17.42 -21.69 2.53
CA GLN A 180 16.47 -22.11 3.55
C GLN A 180 17.25 -22.07 4.86
N VAL A 181 16.77 -21.36 5.89
CA VAL A 181 17.26 -21.68 7.23
C VAL A 181 16.78 -23.09 7.47
N GLU A 182 17.73 -24.02 7.62
CA GLU A 182 17.43 -25.35 8.12
C GLU A 182 16.51 -25.17 9.33
N ASN A 183 15.31 -25.75 9.29
CA ASN A 183 14.46 -25.87 10.47
C ASN A 183 15.29 -26.61 11.53
N GLY A 184 15.95 -25.85 12.38
CA GLY A 184 17.07 -26.32 13.19
C GLY A 184 16.95 -25.81 14.62
N LEU A 185 15.84 -26.15 15.28
CA LEU A 185 15.73 -26.83 16.59
C LEU A 185 14.28 -26.86 17.08
#